data_AF-A0A0B7MIR4-F1
#
_entry.id   AF-A0A0B7MIR4-F1
#
_cell.length_a   1.000
_cell.length_b   1.000
_cell.length_c   1.000
_cell.angle_alpha   90.00
_cell.angle_beta   90.00
_cell.angle_gamma   90.00
#
_symmetry.space_group_name_H-M   'P 1'
#
loop_
_entity.id
_entity.type
_entity.pdbx_description
1 polymer ?
#
loop_
_entity_poly.entity_id
_entity_poly.type
_entity_poly.pdbx_seq_one_letter_code
_entity_poly.pdbx_strand_id
1 'polypeptide(L)'
;MFERSDEEIIDKFRQLNTRADVADLLEISDRSLRYFLYGKRPEKMYVNFNIRKKNGGIREIHAPSHKLKNIQRKLAYILSLIYSPKVCAYGFIKK
;
A
#
# COMPACT_ATOMS: atom_id res chain seq x y z
N MET A 1 -7.68 -10.09 2.98
CA MET A 1 -7.03 -8.91 2.37
C MET A 1 -7.79 -7.67 2.78
N PHE A 2 -9.12 -7.72 2.66
CA PHE A 2 -10.07 -6.95 3.45
C PHE A 2 -11.12 -7.89 4.04
N GLU A 3 -11.79 -7.48 5.11
CA GLU A 3 -13.02 -8.09 5.64
C GLU A 3 -14.26 -7.55 4.90
N ARG A 4 -14.18 -6.31 4.42
CA ARG A 4 -15.26 -5.61 3.69
C ARG A 4 -15.38 -6.04 2.23
N SER A 5 -16.57 -5.84 1.65
CA SER A 5 -16.80 -6.04 0.21
C SER A 5 -16.18 -4.92 -0.63
N ASP A 6 -16.04 -5.15 -1.94
CA ASP A 6 -15.49 -4.15 -2.86
C ASP A 6 -16.40 -2.92 -2.97
N GLU A 7 -17.72 -3.09 -2.94
CA GLU A 7 -18.69 -1.99 -2.94
C GLU A 7 -18.53 -1.11 -1.69
N GLU A 8 -18.43 -1.73 -0.50
CA GLU A 8 -18.22 -1.02 0.75
C GLU A 8 -16.91 -0.22 0.76
N ILE A 9 -15.84 -0.79 0.19
CA ILE A 9 -14.54 -0.14 0.07
C ILE A 9 -14.63 1.09 -0.85
N ILE A 10 -15.30 0.97 -2.00
CA ILE A 10 -15.49 2.07 -2.95
C ILE A 10 -16.30 3.20 -2.31
N ASP A 11 -17.38 2.87 -1.61
CA ASP A 11 -18.23 3.88 -0.97
C ASP A 11 -17.50 4.60 0.17
N LYS A 12 -16.77 3.87 1.01
CA LYS A 12 -15.91 4.49 2.04
C LYS A 12 -14.83 5.37 1.44
N PHE A 13 -14.19 4.94 0.34
CA PHE A 13 -13.17 5.76 -0.32
C PHE A 13 -13.72 7.11 -0.78
N ARG A 14 -14.93 7.12 -1.35
CA ARG A 14 -15.59 8.37 -1.82
C ARG A 14 -15.97 9.32 -0.68
N GLN A 15 -16.06 8.81 0.54
CA GLN A 15 -16.45 9.57 1.74
C GLN A 15 -15.27 9.92 2.66
N LEU A 16 -14.02 9.70 2.22
CA LEU A 16 -12.83 10.04 3.01
C LEU A 16 -12.75 11.55 3.26
N ASN A 17 -12.72 11.94 4.53
CA ASN A 17 -12.56 13.34 4.94
C ASN A 17 -11.44 13.53 5.97
N THR A 18 -11.12 12.48 6.72
CA THR A 18 -10.19 12.54 7.84
C THR A 18 -9.16 11.42 7.76
N ARG A 19 -8.06 11.58 8.51
CA ARG A 19 -7.07 10.51 8.72
C ARG A 19 -7.70 9.25 9.32
N ALA A 20 -8.68 9.40 10.22
CA ALA A 20 -9.34 8.27 10.85
C ALA A 20 -10.10 7.43 9.81
N ASP A 21 -10.73 8.09 8.83
CA ASP A 21 -11.41 7.41 7.72
C ASP A 21 -10.41 6.60 6.88
N VAL A 22 -9.21 7.13 6.65
CA VAL A 22 -8.13 6.39 5.96
C VAL A 22 -7.68 5.18 6.77
N ALA A 23 -7.56 5.30 8.09
CA ALA A 23 -7.21 4.17 8.96
C ALA A 23 -8.30 3.09 8.91
N ASP A 24 -9.56 3.50 9.01
CA ASP A 24 -10.71 2.61 8.92
C ASP A 24 -10.78 1.91 7.56
N LEU A 25 -10.61 2.66 6.46
CA LEU A 25 -10.60 2.11 5.10
C LEU A 25 -9.49 1.07 4.91
N LEU A 26 -8.32 1.26 5.55
CA LEU A 26 -7.22 0.30 5.54
C LEU A 26 -7.41 -0.87 6.55
N GLU A 27 -8.50 -0.86 7.32
CA GLU A 27 -8.81 -1.76 8.45
C GLU A 27 -7.64 -1.85 9.44
N ILE A 28 -7.13 -0.69 9.85
CA ILE A 28 -6.16 -0.57 10.93
C ILE A 28 -6.66 0.49 11.91
N SER A 29 -6.22 0.44 13.16
CA SER A 29 -6.58 1.48 14.11
C SER A 29 -5.91 2.82 13.75
N ASP A 30 -6.59 3.95 14.00
CA ASP A 30 -6.00 5.30 13.83
C ASP A 30 -4.69 5.45 14.61
N ARG A 31 -4.61 4.85 15.81
CA ARG A 31 -3.38 4.79 16.59
C ARG A 31 -2.23 4.12 15.82
N SER A 32 -2.51 3.01 15.14
CA SER A 32 -1.50 2.31 14.33
C SER A 32 -1.08 3.16 13.15
N LEU A 33 -2.03 3.75 12.43
CA LEU A 33 -1.73 4.64 11.31
C LEU A 33 -0.85 5.82 11.76
N ARG A 34 -1.20 6.50 12.85
CA ARG A 34 -0.39 7.58 13.43
C ARG A 34 0.99 7.12 13.86
N TYR A 35 1.10 5.92 14.43
CA TYR A 35 2.40 5.36 14.78
C TYR A 35 3.27 5.17 13.53
N PHE A 36 2.72 4.62 12.43
CA PHE A 36 3.48 4.47 11.20
C PHE A 36 3.88 5.81 10.58
N LEU A 37 2.97 6.80 10.57
CA LEU A 37 3.22 8.12 10.00
C LEU A 37 4.23 8.94 10.81
N TYR A 38 4.09 9.00 12.12
CA TYR A 38 4.82 9.95 12.96
C TYR A 38 5.85 9.31 13.88
N GLY A 39 5.52 8.16 14.47
CA GLY A 39 6.38 7.49 15.46
C GLY A 39 7.51 6.71 14.80
N LYS A 40 7.17 5.72 13.96
CA LYS A 40 8.14 4.91 13.23
C LYS A 40 8.69 5.65 12.03
N ARG A 41 7.83 6.38 11.31
CA ARG A 41 8.06 7.00 10.00
C ARG A 41 8.29 5.98 8.87
N PRO A 42 7.59 6.10 7.72
CA PRO A 42 7.67 5.09 6.65
C PRO A 42 9.08 4.89 6.08
N GLU A 43 9.92 5.93 6.06
CA GLU A 43 11.28 5.87 5.52
C GLU A 43 12.16 4.92 6.35
N LYS A 44 11.91 4.84 7.66
CA LYS A 44 12.61 3.93 8.59
C LYS A 44 12.01 2.51 8.61
N MET A 45 11.06 2.23 7.72
CA MET A 45 10.42 0.93 7.60
C MET A 45 10.91 0.15 6.38
N TYR A 46 11.98 0.59 5.72
CA TYR A 46 12.70 -0.17 4.69
C TYR A 46 13.94 -0.86 5.29
N VAL A 47 14.26 -2.02 4.74
CA VAL A 47 15.48 -2.77 5.04
C VAL A 47 16.30 -2.90 3.76
N ASN A 48 17.61 -2.71 3.91
CA ASN A 48 18.55 -2.84 2.80
C ASN A 48 19.26 -4.19 2.90
N PHE A 49 19.36 -4.90 1.79
CA PHE A 49 20.16 -6.10 1.69
C PHE A 49 20.71 -6.28 0.29
N ASN A 50 21.80 -7.04 0.18
CA ASN A 50 22.51 -7.25 -1.07
C ASN A 50 22.23 -8.64 -1.64
N ILE A 51 22.03 -8.72 -2.95
CA ILE A 51 21.98 -9.97 -3.70
C ILE A 51 23.02 -9.97 -4.81
N ARG A 52 23.52 -11.15 -5.18
CA ARG A 52 24.46 -11.30 -6.31
C ARG A 52 23.69 -11.20 -7.64
N LYS A 53 24.20 -10.41 -8.59
CA LYS A 53 23.74 -10.39 -9.98
C LYS A 53 24.32 -11.60 -10.72
N LYS A 54 23.63 -12.02 -11.79
CA LYS A 54 24.10 -13.11 -12.68
C LYS A 54 25.50 -12.86 -13.25
N ASN A 55 25.87 -11.60 -13.48
CA ASN A 55 27.17 -11.21 -14.02
C ASN A 55 28.24 -10.91 -12.94
N GLY A 56 28.03 -11.35 -11.70
CA GLY A 56 29.03 -11.22 -10.62
C GLY A 56 29.00 -9.91 -9.82
N GLY A 57 28.27 -8.88 -10.27
CA GLY A 57 28.08 -7.66 -9.49
C GLY A 57 27.13 -7.82 -8.29
N ILE A 58 27.05 -6.81 -7.43
CA ILE A 58 26.09 -6.75 -6.31
C ILE A 58 24.88 -5.88 -6.72
N ARG A 59 23.69 -6.25 -6.27
CA ARG A 59 22.48 -5.42 -6.31
C ARG A 59 22.01 -5.18 -4.89
N GLU A 60 22.00 -3.91 -4.47
CA GLU A 60 21.31 -3.49 -3.25
C GLU A 60 19.80 -3.49 -3.50
N ILE A 61 19.05 -4.02 -2.54
CA ILE A 61 17.60 -4.10 -2.52
C ILE A 61 17.09 -3.34 -1.31
N HIS A 62 16.21 -2.38 -1.53
CA HIS A 62 15.44 -1.70 -0.49
C HIS A 62 14.05 -2.34 -0.43
N ALA A 63 13.81 -3.16 0.58
CA ALA A 63 12.50 -3.81 0.75
C ALA A 63 11.72 -3.18 1.90
N PRO A 64 10.42 -2.90 1.74
CA PRO A 64 9.58 -2.48 2.85
C PRO A 64 9.44 -3.62 3.86
N SER A 65 9.40 -3.28 5.14
CA SER A 65 9.03 -4.19 6.21
C SER A 65 7.64 -4.78 5.96
N HIS A 66 7.39 -5.98 6.52
CA HIS A 66 6.13 -6.68 6.32
C HIS A 66 4.89 -5.81 6.64
N LYS A 67 4.96 -5.01 7.70
CA LYS A 67 3.88 -4.09 8.10
C LYS A 67 3.62 -3.01 7.06
N LEU A 68 4.66 -2.31 6.59
CA LEU A 68 4.52 -1.28 5.56
C LEU A 68 4.04 -1.88 4.23
N LYS A 69 4.60 -3.04 3.85
CA LYS A 69 4.21 -3.77 2.65
C LYS A 69 2.73 -4.14 2.66
N ASN A 70 2.18 -4.56 3.81
CA ASN A 70 0.76 -4.88 3.91
C ASN A 70 -0.12 -3.65 3.69
N ILE A 71 0.22 -2.51 4.31
CA ILE A 71 -0.49 -1.23 4.12
C ILE A 71 -0.44 -0.81 2.64
N GLN A 72 0.73 -0.87 2.00
CA GLN A 72 0.90 -0.52 0.59
C GLN A 72 0.07 -1.42 -0.33
N ARG A 73 0.00 -2.74 -0.05
CA ARG A 73 -0.83 -3.68 -0.82
C ARG A 73 -2.32 -3.41 -0.65
N LYS A 74 -2.77 -3.14 0.57
CA LYS A 74 -4.15 -2.74 0.85
C LYS A 74 -4.51 -1.47 0.08
N LEU A 75 -3.67 -0.44 0.16
CA LEU A 75 -3.86 0.81 -0.56
C LEU A 75 -3.90 0.60 -2.08
N ALA A 76 -2.96 -0.18 -2.64
CA ALA A 76 -2.93 -0.47 -4.07
C ALA A 76 -4.21 -1.18 -4.55
N TYR A 77 -4.76 -2.08 -3.74
CA TYR A 77 -6.02 -2.74 -4.05
C TYR A 77 -7.20 -1.78 -4.06
N ILE A 78 -7.35 -0.96 -3.02
CA ILE A 78 -8.39 0.06 -2.95
C ILE A 78 -8.33 0.94 -4.21
N LEU A 79 -7.15 1.45 -4.55
CA LEU A 79 -6.96 2.29 -5.74
C LEU A 79 -7.31 1.54 -7.05
N SER A 80 -7.06 0.23 -7.12
CA SER A 80 -7.43 -0.57 -8.28
C SER A 80 -8.94 -0.72 -8.48
N LEU A 81 -9.72 -0.66 -7.40
CA LEU A 81 -11.20 -0.70 -7.49
C LEU A 81 -11.77 0.62 -8.03
N ILE A 82 -11.06 1.73 -7.84
CA ILE A 82 -11.53 3.07 -8.19
C ILE A 82 -11.00 3.49 -9.56
N TYR A 83 -9.83 2.98 -9.93
CA TYR A 83 -9.14 3.37 -11.15
C TYR A 83 -9.87 2.86 -12.40
N SER A 84 -10.29 3.79 -13.25
CA SER A 84 -10.78 3.50 -14.60
C SER A 84 -9.62 3.64 -15.60
N PRO A 85 -9.13 2.53 -16.19
CA PRO A 85 -8.02 2.58 -17.12
C PRO A 85 -8.40 3.27 -18.43
N LYS A 86 -7.48 4.08 -18.97
CA LYS A 86 -7.61 4.61 -20.33
C LYS A 86 -7.47 3.48 -21.35
N VAL A 87 -8.13 3.63 -22.51
CA VAL A 87 -8.11 2.63 -23.61
C VAL A 87 -6.69 2.25 -24.05
N CYS A 88 -5.76 3.20 -24.03
CA CYS A 88 -4.36 2.99 -24.42
C CYS A 88 -3.45 2.49 -23.29
N ALA A 89 -3.98 2.29 -22.07
CA ALA A 89 -3.21 1.77 -20.96
C ALA A 89 -3.30 0.23 -20.95
N TYR A 90 -2.15 -0.44 -21.03
CA TYR A 90 -2.06 -1.91 -21.07
C TYR A 90 -1.22 -2.52 -19.94
N GLY A 91 -0.26 -1.76 -19.39
CA GLY A 91 0.61 -2.23 -18.33
C GLY A 91 -0.06 -2.13 -16.95
N PHE A 92 0.12 -3.17 -16.12
CA PHE A 92 -0.30 -3.19 -14.71
C PHE A 92 -1.81 -2.96 -14.46
N ILE A 93 -2.65 -3.19 -15.47
CA ILE A 93 -4.10 -3.16 -15.34
C ILE A 93 -4.60 -4.57 -15.07
N LYS A 94 -5.45 -4.70 -14.05
CA LYS A 94 -6.13 -5.94 -13.72
C LYS A 94 -7.18 -6.19 -14.81
N LYS A 95 -7.11 -7.34 -15.48
CA LYS A 95 -8.11 -7.79 -16.46
C LYS A 95 -9.34 -8.34 -15.74
#